data_AF-A0AAV8ZN54-F1
#
_entry.id   AF-A0AAV8ZN54-F1
#
_cell.length_a   1.000
_cell.length_b   1.000
_cell.length_c   1.000
_cell.angle_alpha   90.00
_cell.angle_beta   90.00
_cell.angle_gamma   90.00
#
_symmetry.space_group_name_H-M   'P 1'
#
loop_
_entity.id
_entity.type
_entity.pdbx_description
1 polymer ?
#
loop_
_entity_poly.entity_id
_entity_poly.type
_entity_poly.pdbx_seq_one_letter_code
_entity_poly.pdbx_strand_id
1 'polypeptide(L)'
;MAYDYFEKGCNLEEPDSCLHQGLLLITKNDRPELQHDVVKGMQLLDKACTGKNANACYYLSGMYIMGVRKTDAVSNPDKSKTDEFEVPKSMKKAFQYALDGCTLGNIYSCANLSQMYAKGDGECLSVLKKNPELAEKYKGIALEMQKDVQDNKTLSFQEGLPAT
;
A
#
# COMPACT_ATOMS: atom_id res chain seq x y z
N MET A 1 -23.72 7.65 0.57
CA MET A 1 -22.55 7.85 1.45
C MET A 1 -21.27 7.69 0.63
N ALA A 2 -20.10 8.12 1.12
CA ALA A 2 -18.83 8.01 0.38
C ALA A 2 -18.51 6.56 -0.06
N TYR A 3 -18.80 5.58 0.79
CA TYR A 3 -18.64 4.15 0.46
C TYR A 3 -19.45 3.77 -0.80
N ASP A 4 -20.75 4.10 -0.87
CA ASP A 4 -21.60 3.77 -2.02
C ASP A 4 -21.11 4.43 -3.32
N TYR A 5 -20.53 5.63 -3.23
CA TYR A 5 -19.94 6.30 -4.39
C TYR A 5 -18.70 5.56 -4.89
N PHE A 6 -17.79 5.20 -3.98
CA PHE A 6 -16.61 4.41 -4.33
C PHE A 6 -16.96 2.98 -4.77
N GLU A 7 -18.01 2.38 -4.22
CA GLU A 7 -18.52 1.07 -4.67
C GLU A 7 -19.00 1.14 -6.12
N LYS A 8 -19.80 2.16 -6.47
CA LYS A 8 -20.23 2.37 -7.86
C LYS A 8 -19.05 2.59 -8.80
N GLY A 9 -18.10 3.44 -8.43
CA GLY A 9 -16.90 3.68 -9.24
C GLY A 9 -16.06 2.41 -9.39
N CYS A 10 -15.87 1.65 -8.32
CA CYS A 10 -15.12 0.40 -8.36
C CYS A 10 -15.83 -0.68 -9.21
N ASN A 11 -17.16 -0.70 -9.21
CA ASN A 11 -17.96 -1.57 -10.09
C ASN A 11 -17.80 -1.20 -11.57
N LEU A 12 -17.47 0.06 -11.86
CA LEU A 12 -17.09 0.54 -13.20
C LEU A 12 -15.59 0.40 -13.48
N GLU A 13 -14.89 -0.42 -12.71
CA GLU A 13 -13.46 -0.71 -12.85
C GLU A 13 -12.54 0.51 -12.66
N GLU A 14 -13.03 1.55 -11.98
CA GLU A 14 -12.24 2.73 -11.66
C GLU A 14 -11.28 2.42 -10.48
N PRO A 15 -9.95 2.39 -10.71
CA PRO A 15 -8.99 1.92 -9.71
C PRO A 15 -8.91 2.77 -8.45
N ASP A 16 -9.01 4.11 -8.56
CA ASP A 16 -9.01 5.00 -7.39
C ASP A 16 -10.24 4.74 -6.51
N SER A 17 -11.40 4.48 -7.10
CA SER A 17 -12.62 4.16 -6.37
C SER A 17 -12.48 2.84 -5.62
N CYS A 18 -11.90 1.82 -6.25
CA CYS A 18 -11.57 0.57 -5.58
C CYS A 18 -10.59 0.78 -4.42
N LEU A 19 -9.57 1.62 -4.61
CA LEU A 19 -8.62 2.00 -3.56
C LEU A 19 -9.35 2.61 -2.36
N HIS A 20 -10.15 3.65 -2.58
CA HIS A 20 -10.82 4.36 -1.50
C HIS A 20 -11.89 3.52 -0.81
N GLN A 21 -12.65 2.71 -1.56
CA GLN A 21 -13.60 1.74 -0.98
C GLN A 21 -12.87 0.74 -0.08
N GLY A 22 -11.74 0.19 -0.55
CA GLY A 22 -10.94 -0.76 0.21
C GLY A 22 -10.38 -0.15 1.49
N LEU A 23 -9.84 1.08 1.41
CA LEU A 23 -9.31 1.78 2.58
C LEU A 23 -10.39 2.07 3.62
N LEU A 24 -11.63 2.36 3.22
CA LEU A 24 -12.73 2.55 4.16
C LEU A 24 -13.06 1.26 4.95
N LEU A 25 -12.84 0.08 4.37
CA LEU A 25 -13.05 -1.20 5.06
C LEU A 25 -11.86 -1.60 5.95
N ILE A 26 -10.65 -1.13 5.64
CA ILE A 26 -9.41 -1.46 6.37
C ILE A 26 -9.14 -0.47 7.51
N THR A 27 -9.52 0.79 7.35
CA THR A 27 -9.34 1.81 8.39
C THR A 27 -10.49 1.74 9.38
N LYS A 28 -10.16 1.74 10.68
CA LYS A 28 -11.17 1.95 11.71
C LYS A 28 -11.74 3.36 11.52
N ASN A 29 -13.02 3.43 11.21
CA ASN A 29 -13.74 4.68 11.10
C ASN A 29 -14.84 4.71 12.16
N ASP A 30 -15.26 5.90 12.57
CA ASP A 30 -16.32 6.10 13.57
C ASP A 30 -17.73 5.86 13.00
N ARG A 31 -17.84 5.10 11.90
CA ARG A 31 -19.11 4.84 11.22
C ARG A 31 -19.66 3.47 11.63
N PRO A 32 -20.65 3.42 12.53
CA PRO A 32 -21.19 2.16 13.02
C PRO A 32 -21.85 1.31 11.92
N GLU A 33 -22.29 1.94 10.82
CA GLU A 33 -22.90 1.25 9.68
C GLU A 33 -21.90 0.52 8.77
N LEU A 34 -20.62 0.91 8.78
CA LEU A 34 -19.59 0.31 7.94
C LEU A 34 -18.72 -0.63 8.77
N GLN A 35 -19.02 -1.92 8.72
CA GLN A 35 -18.23 -2.92 9.42
C GLN A 35 -16.82 -3.00 8.82
N HIS A 36 -15.83 -3.03 9.72
CA HIS A 36 -14.44 -3.27 9.38
C HIS A 36 -14.30 -4.68 8.79
N ASP A 37 -13.75 -4.75 7.58
CA ASP A 37 -13.55 -6.00 6.85
C ASP A 37 -12.24 -5.88 6.06
N VAL A 38 -11.15 -6.27 6.73
CA VAL A 38 -9.81 -6.19 6.17
C VAL A 38 -9.69 -7.03 4.91
N VAL A 39 -10.26 -8.23 4.91
CA VAL A 39 -10.13 -9.19 3.81
C VAL A 39 -10.79 -8.62 2.55
N LYS A 40 -12.04 -8.15 2.66
CA LYS A 40 -12.73 -7.49 1.55
C LYS A 40 -12.01 -6.21 1.13
N GLY A 41 -11.51 -5.42 2.09
CA GLY A 41 -10.72 -4.24 1.81
C GLY A 41 -9.47 -4.55 0.98
N MET A 42 -8.72 -5.59 1.34
CA MET A 42 -7.54 -6.03 0.58
C MET A 42 -7.89 -6.55 -0.82
N GLN A 43 -9.04 -7.20 -1.00
CA GLN A 43 -9.51 -7.61 -2.34
C GLN A 43 -9.78 -6.39 -3.23
N LEU A 44 -10.35 -5.32 -2.68
CA LEU A 44 -10.57 -4.07 -3.41
C LEU A 44 -9.26 -3.37 -3.75
N LEU A 45 -8.29 -3.37 -2.82
CA LEU A 45 -6.93 -2.90 -3.10
C LEU A 45 -6.26 -3.73 -4.21
N ASP A 46 -6.46 -5.05 -4.24
CA ASP A 46 -5.89 -5.92 -5.26
C ASP A 46 -6.48 -5.61 -6.64
N LYS A 47 -7.80 -5.38 -6.70
CA LYS A 47 -8.48 -4.89 -7.90
C LYS A 47 -7.92 -3.54 -8.35
N ALA A 48 -7.74 -2.59 -7.44
CA ALA A 48 -7.16 -1.28 -7.74
C ALA A 48 -5.71 -1.40 -8.26
N CYS A 49 -4.88 -2.23 -7.63
CA CYS A 49 -3.49 -2.45 -8.05
C CYS A 49 -3.43 -3.11 -9.44
N THR A 50 -4.28 -4.10 -9.71
CA THR A 50 -4.44 -4.71 -11.05
C THR A 50 -4.87 -3.67 -12.08
N GLY A 51 -5.75 -2.75 -11.68
CA GLY A 51 -6.14 -1.54 -12.42
C GLY A 51 -5.06 -0.45 -12.51
N LYS A 52 -3.80 -0.76 -12.18
CA LYS A 52 -2.64 0.16 -12.26
C LYS A 52 -2.65 1.31 -11.26
N ASN A 53 -3.38 1.18 -10.15
CA ASN A 53 -3.26 2.11 -9.04
C ASN A 53 -2.00 1.84 -8.19
N ALA A 54 -0.99 2.70 -8.32
CA ALA A 54 0.29 2.54 -7.64
C ALA A 54 0.18 2.56 -6.10
N ASN A 55 -0.77 3.35 -5.56
CA ASN A 55 -0.99 3.46 -4.12
C ASN A 55 -1.61 2.19 -3.54
N ALA A 56 -2.54 1.56 -4.26
CA ALA A 56 -3.12 0.30 -3.84
C ALA A 56 -2.07 -0.81 -3.73
N CYS A 57 -1.15 -0.89 -4.71
CA CYS A 57 -0.02 -1.81 -4.65
C CYS A 57 0.89 -1.52 -3.44
N TYR A 58 1.17 -0.24 -3.15
CA TYR A 58 1.92 0.15 -1.95
C TYR A 58 1.26 -0.34 -0.66
N TYR A 59 -0.05 -0.12 -0.51
CA TYR A 59 -0.79 -0.57 0.68
C TYR A 59 -0.72 -2.09 0.84
N LEU A 60 -0.97 -2.86 -0.23
CA LEU A 60 -0.87 -4.32 -0.18
C LEU A 60 0.53 -4.79 0.17
N SER A 61 1.57 -4.14 -0.36
CA SER A 61 2.94 -4.43 0.01
C SER A 61 3.14 -4.28 1.53
N GLY A 62 2.76 -3.13 2.10
CA GLY A 62 2.87 -2.88 3.54
C GLY A 62 2.08 -3.89 4.39
N MET A 63 0.85 -4.21 3.98
CA MET A 63 -0.01 -5.18 4.68
C MET A 63 0.60 -6.58 4.70
N TYR A 64 1.22 -7.03 3.60
CA TYR A 64 1.90 -8.33 3.57
C TYR A 64 3.26 -8.34 4.28
N ILE A 65 3.96 -7.21 4.41
CA ILE A 65 5.16 -7.09 5.26
C ILE A 65 4.79 -7.28 6.73
N MET A 66 3.75 -6.58 7.17
CA MET A 66 3.35 -6.54 8.58
C MET A 66 2.49 -7.74 8.98
N GLY A 67 1.72 -8.28 8.04
CA GLY A 67 0.58 -9.15 8.32
C GLY A 67 -0.55 -8.35 8.98
N VAL A 68 -1.78 -8.84 8.87
CA VAL A 68 -2.93 -8.29 9.60
C VAL A 68 -3.29 -9.26 10.70
N ARG A 69 -3.13 -8.83 11.96
CA ARG A 69 -3.53 -9.62 13.13
C ARG A 69 -5.03 -9.70 13.19
N LYS A 70 -5.57 -10.85 13.62
CA LYS A 70 -6.96 -10.90 14.06
C LYS A 70 -7.06 -9.95 15.25
N THR A 71 -7.79 -8.85 15.08
CA THR A 71 -8.20 -8.09 16.26
C THR A 71 -9.44 -8.77 16.78
N ASP A 72 -9.38 -9.30 18.00
CA ASP A 72 -10.58 -9.71 18.72
C ASP A 72 -11.47 -8.47 18.84
N ALA A 73 -12.48 -8.35 17.97
CA ALA A 73 -13.43 -7.23 18.02
C ALA A 73 -14.23 -7.23 19.33
N VAL A 74 -14.11 -8.27 20.17
CA VAL A 74 -14.68 -8.33 21.51
C VAL A 74 -13.76 -9.16 22.40
N SER A 75 -13.46 -8.63 23.59
CA SER A 75 -13.00 -9.32 24.81
C SER A 75 -11.49 -9.48 25.07
N ASN A 76 -11.09 -8.63 26.04
CA ASN A 76 -10.24 -8.94 27.18
C ASN A 76 -8.76 -8.55 27.04
N PRO A 77 -8.30 -7.46 27.70
CA PRO A 77 -6.90 -7.04 27.71
C PRO A 77 -5.94 -8.05 28.35
N ASP A 78 -6.47 -9.15 28.88
CA ASP A 78 -5.75 -10.21 29.59
C ASP A 78 -5.53 -11.49 28.75
N LYS A 79 -6.02 -11.55 27.50
CA LYS A 79 -5.70 -12.65 26.60
C LYS A 79 -4.41 -12.38 25.85
N SER A 80 -3.39 -13.13 26.28
CA SER A 80 -2.11 -13.36 25.62
C SER A 80 -2.13 -13.14 24.10
N LYS A 81 -1.16 -12.35 23.62
CA LYS A 81 -0.80 -12.14 22.22
C LYS A 81 -0.51 -13.49 21.54
N THR A 82 -1.53 -14.20 21.08
CA THR A 82 -1.32 -15.25 20.09
C THR A 82 -0.96 -14.56 18.77
N ASP A 83 0.04 -15.08 18.06
CA ASP A 83 0.39 -14.60 16.71
C ASP A 83 -0.66 -15.07 15.67
N GLU A 84 -1.93 -14.81 15.97
CA GLU A 84 -3.02 -15.10 15.06
C GLU A 84 -3.18 -13.97 14.06
N PHE A 85 -2.89 -14.30 12.80
CA PHE A 85 -3.06 -13.41 11.68
C PHE A 85 -4.38 -13.74 10.96
N GLU A 86 -5.17 -12.71 10.70
CA GLU A 86 -6.27 -12.76 9.74
C GLU A 86 -5.68 -12.83 8.32
N VAL A 87 -4.61 -12.06 8.09
CA VAL A 87 -3.79 -12.14 6.88
C VAL A 87 -2.34 -12.34 7.29
N PRO A 88 -1.76 -13.54 7.08
CA PRO A 88 -0.39 -13.80 7.48
C PRO A 88 0.60 -12.96 6.69
N LYS A 89 1.75 -12.68 7.31
CA LYS A 89 2.89 -12.08 6.63
C LYS A 89 3.27 -12.91 5.42
N SER A 90 3.58 -12.25 4.30
CA SER A 90 4.02 -12.91 3.09
C SER A 90 5.00 -12.02 2.34
N MET A 91 6.30 -12.22 2.57
CA MET A 91 7.33 -11.45 1.90
C MET A 91 7.33 -11.63 0.38
N LYS A 92 6.91 -12.80 -0.12
CA LYS A 92 6.71 -13.04 -1.56
C LYS A 92 5.67 -12.09 -2.15
N LYS A 93 4.48 -12.01 -1.54
CA LYS A 93 3.41 -11.12 -2.01
C LYS A 93 3.80 -9.66 -1.81
N ALA A 94 4.36 -9.33 -0.64
CA ALA A 94 4.83 -7.98 -0.34
C ALA A 94 5.80 -7.46 -1.39
N PHE A 95 6.76 -8.30 -1.81
CA PHE A 95 7.71 -7.98 -2.86
C PHE A 95 7.04 -7.79 -4.21
N GLN A 96 6.13 -8.68 -4.61
CA GLN A 96 5.39 -8.54 -5.87
C GLN A 96 4.66 -7.20 -5.93
N TYR A 97 3.88 -6.87 -4.91
CA TYR A 97 3.17 -5.59 -4.87
C TYR A 97 4.10 -4.37 -4.75
N ALA A 98 5.24 -4.51 -4.05
CA ALA A 98 6.24 -3.44 -4.00
C ALA A 98 6.86 -3.21 -5.40
N LEU A 99 7.13 -4.28 -6.14
CA LEU A 99 7.66 -4.21 -7.50
C LEU A 99 6.65 -3.55 -8.45
N ASP A 100 5.40 -3.99 -8.40
CA ASP A 100 4.33 -3.43 -9.22
C ASP A 100 4.10 -1.96 -8.89
N GLY A 101 3.97 -1.61 -7.61
CA GLY A 101 3.81 -0.22 -7.17
C GLY A 101 4.99 0.67 -7.53
N CYS A 102 6.23 0.17 -7.44
CA CYS A 102 7.42 0.91 -7.84
C CYS A 102 7.46 1.15 -9.35
N THR A 103 7.12 0.13 -10.14
CA THR A 103 7.02 0.22 -11.61
C THR A 103 5.95 1.23 -12.05
N LEU A 104 4.91 1.41 -11.23
CA LEU A 104 3.86 2.40 -11.42
C LEU A 104 4.19 3.79 -10.83
N GLY A 105 5.41 4.01 -10.35
CA GLY A 105 5.87 5.32 -9.87
C GLY A 105 5.52 5.65 -8.42
N ASN A 106 5.15 4.67 -7.59
CA ASN A 106 4.99 4.91 -6.16
C ASN A 106 6.35 4.89 -5.44
N ILE A 107 6.74 6.06 -4.91
CA ILE A 107 8.00 6.29 -4.18
C ILE A 107 8.18 5.32 -3.01
N TYR A 108 7.11 5.12 -2.23
CA TYR A 108 7.16 4.29 -1.02
C TYR A 108 7.28 2.80 -1.36
N SER A 109 6.70 2.35 -2.47
CA SER A 109 6.91 0.99 -2.99
C SER A 109 8.37 0.75 -3.39
N CYS A 110 9.03 1.72 -4.03
CA CYS A 110 10.46 1.62 -4.33
C CYS A 110 11.32 1.61 -3.05
N ALA A 111 10.96 2.42 -2.05
CA ALA A 111 11.61 2.39 -0.74
C ALA A 111 11.43 1.03 -0.03
N ASN A 112 10.26 0.41 -0.14
CA ASN A 112 10.02 -0.93 0.38
C ASN A 112 10.92 -1.97 -0.31
N LEU A 113 11.03 -1.94 -1.65
CA LEU A 113 11.94 -2.82 -2.40
C LEU A 113 13.39 -2.64 -1.97
N SER A 114 13.85 -1.40 -1.83
CA SER A 114 15.21 -1.11 -1.37
C SER A 114 15.48 -1.78 -0.02
N GLN A 115 14.56 -1.62 0.94
CA GLN A 115 14.68 -2.24 2.26
C GLN A 115 14.63 -3.77 2.20
N MET A 116 13.76 -4.35 1.36
CA MET A 116 13.69 -5.80 1.16
C MET A 116 15.02 -6.37 0.64
N TYR A 117 15.63 -5.72 -0.36
CA TYR A 117 16.93 -6.15 -0.89
C TYR A 117 18.10 -5.89 0.06
N ALA A 118 18.05 -4.82 0.86
CA ALA A 118 19.11 -4.49 1.81
C ALA A 118 19.19 -5.49 2.98
N LYS A 119 18.02 -5.83 3.53
CA LYS A 119 17.92 -6.77 4.65
C LYS A 119 18.14 -8.20 4.18
N GLY A 120 17.58 -8.57 3.02
CA GLY A 120 17.33 -9.98 2.71
C GLY A 120 16.31 -10.57 3.69
N ASP A 121 15.70 -11.70 3.36
CA ASP A 121 14.81 -12.36 4.31
C ASP A 121 15.63 -13.30 5.19
N GLY A 122 15.70 -13.02 6.49
CA GLY A 122 16.62 -13.68 7.42
C GLY A 122 16.34 -15.17 7.62
N GLU A 123 15.14 -15.68 7.29
CA GLU A 123 14.80 -17.08 7.59
C GLU A 123 13.64 -17.70 6.77
N CYS A 124 12.90 -16.97 5.92
CA CYS A 124 11.63 -17.49 5.39
C CYS A 124 11.48 -17.63 3.86
N LEU A 125 12.41 -17.16 3.02
CA LEU A 125 12.26 -17.32 1.57
C LEU A 125 13.58 -17.29 0.81
N SER A 126 13.88 -18.34 0.04
CA SER A 126 15.05 -18.42 -0.87
C SER A 126 14.95 -17.48 -2.08
N VAL A 127 13.80 -16.81 -2.28
CA VAL A 127 13.52 -15.96 -3.44
C VAL A 127 14.10 -14.55 -3.28
N LEU A 128 14.29 -14.05 -2.05
CA LEU A 128 14.80 -12.69 -1.78
C LEU A 128 16.14 -12.76 -1.06
N LYS A 129 17.18 -13.07 -1.83
CA LYS A 129 18.56 -12.95 -1.36
C LYS A 129 18.89 -11.47 -1.20
N LYS A 130 19.59 -11.16 -0.11
CA LYS A 130 20.22 -9.85 0.09
C LYS A 130 20.97 -9.46 -1.19
N ASN A 131 20.66 -8.29 -1.73
CA ASN A 131 21.29 -7.76 -2.93
C ASN A 131 21.55 -6.26 -2.74
N PRO A 132 22.75 -5.86 -2.29
CA PRO A 132 23.08 -4.46 -2.04
C PRO A 132 22.99 -3.57 -3.28
N GLU A 133 23.29 -4.11 -4.47
CA GLU A 133 23.22 -3.36 -5.73
C GLU A 133 21.78 -2.99 -6.07
N LEU A 134 20.86 -3.96 -5.98
CA LEU A 134 19.44 -3.70 -6.18
C LEU A 134 18.88 -2.80 -5.07
N ALA A 135 19.33 -2.95 -3.83
CA ALA A 135 18.92 -2.08 -2.74
C ALA A 135 19.26 -0.61 -3.02
N GLU A 136 20.49 -0.33 -3.45
CA GLU A 136 20.91 1.03 -3.81
C GLU A 136 20.22 1.53 -5.08
N LYS A 137 19.99 0.66 -6.07
CA LYS A 137 19.21 1.00 -7.28
C LYS A 137 17.82 1.52 -6.92
N TYR A 138 17.04 0.76 -6.16
CA TYR A 138 15.67 1.15 -5.81
C TYR A 138 15.61 2.35 -4.85
N LYS A 139 16.64 2.52 -4.01
CA LYS A 139 16.82 3.73 -3.21
C LYS A 139 17.06 4.96 -4.09
N GLY A 140 17.95 4.86 -5.08
CA GLY A 140 18.21 5.93 -6.05
C GLY A 140 16.94 6.36 -6.77
N ILE A 141 16.18 5.38 -7.30
CA ILE A 141 14.88 5.61 -7.94
C ILE A 141 13.91 6.35 -7.00
N ALA A 142 13.79 5.91 -5.74
CA ALA A 142 12.91 6.56 -4.77
C ALA A 142 13.34 8.01 -4.46
N LEU A 143 14.64 8.27 -4.35
CA LEU A 143 15.19 9.60 -4.11
C LEU A 143 15.03 10.54 -5.32
N GLU A 144 15.17 10.02 -6.53
CA GLU A 144 14.92 10.76 -7.76
C GLU A 144 13.47 11.20 -7.85
N MET A 145 12.52 10.26 -7.71
CA MET A 145 11.10 10.60 -7.69
C MET A 145 10.73 11.57 -6.55
N GLN A 146 11.40 11.47 -5.39
CA GLN A 146 11.18 12.41 -4.29
C GLN A 146 11.61 13.83 -4.66
N LYS A 147 12.74 13.99 -5.37
CA LYS A 147 13.20 15.29 -5.86
C LYS A 147 12.23 15.84 -6.91
N ASP A 148 11.81 15.02 -7.86
CA ASP A 148 10.84 15.44 -8.90
C ASP A 148 9.54 15.97 -8.28
N VAL A 149 9.03 15.32 -7.23
CA VAL A 149 7.85 15.80 -6.49
C VAL A 149 8.12 17.13 -5.78
N GLN A 150 9.33 17.36 -5.26
CA GLN A 150 9.70 18.63 -4.61
C GLN A 150 9.86 19.76 -5.64
N ASP A 151 10.49 19.48 -6.77
CA ASP A 151 10.72 20.44 -7.84
C ASP A 151 9.40 20.82 -8.53
N ASN A 152 8.51 19.86 -8.79
CA ASN A 152 7.18 20.13 -9.34
C ASN A 152 6.28 20.96 -8.41
N LYS A 153 6.39 20.77 -7.09
CA LYS A 153 5.70 21.65 -6.11
C LYS A 153 6.19 23.10 -6.19
N THR A 154 7.46 23.29 -6.55
CA THR A 154 8.07 24.62 -6.68
C THR A 154 7.63 25.32 -7.97
N LEU A 155 7.41 24.57 -9.05
CA LEU A 155 6.95 25.10 -10.35
C LEU A 155 5.46 25.51 -10.34
N SER A 156 4.60 24.80 -9.62
CA SER A 156 3.13 25.01 -9.66
C SER A 156 2.64 26.30 -9.00
N PHE A 157 3.49 27.11 -8.34
CA PHE A 157 3.05 28.24 -7.51
C PHE A 157 3.28 29.63 -8.13
N GLN A 158 3.86 29.75 -9.34
CA GLN A 158 4.24 31.06 -9.91
C GLN A 158 3.50 31.48 -11.20
N GLU A 159 2.65 30.65 -11.81
CA GLU A 159 1.94 31.04 -13.03
C GLU A 159 0.56 31.63 -12.75
N GLY A 160 0.52 32.77 -12.06
CA GLY A 160 -0.58 33.70 -12.20
C GLY A 160 -0.43 34.44 -13.53
N LEU A 161 -1.34 34.21 -14.48
CA LEU A 161 -1.41 34.94 -15.75
C LEU A 161 -1.32 36.46 -15.50
N PRO A 162 -0.47 37.22 -16.23
CA PRO A 162 -0.54 38.66 -16.19
C PRO A 162 -1.93 39.09 -16.69
N ALA A 163 -2.66 39.82 -15.84
CA ALA A 163 -3.92 40.45 -16.22
C ALA A 163 -3.68 41.32 -17.47
N THR A 164 -4.39 41.01 -18.55
CA THR A 164 -4.56 41.89 -19.71
C THR A 164 -5.97 42.43 -19.71
#